data_AF-A0A9E0LUX9-F1
#
_entry.id   AF-A0A9E0LUX9-F1
#
_cell.length_a   1.000
_cell.length_b   1.000
_cell.length_c   1.000
_cell.angle_alpha   90.00
_cell.angle_beta   90.00
_cell.angle_gamma   90.00
#
_symmetry.space_group_name_H-M   'P 1'
#
loop_
_entity.id
_entity.type
_entity.pdbx_description
1 polymer ?
#
loop_
_entity_poly.entity_id
_entity_poly.type
_entity_poly.pdbx_seq_one_letter_code
_entity_poly.pdbx_strand_id
1 'polypeptide(L)'
;MKRLARPPLRLWLRLLPAMAAIALASAARAQPTTYTYTGDLYSAVQPPYAAGQRLTGSFTVAAPLPPFRALSDLQPALVAMSFHDGVEGRNLANSFVCQFEVATDGAGAVTQWRIVLRRSPYNPLDPQHAIASAGDVGLIQGTDFVGSGPAGAGPCDPIVLAPAAGTSSQGGWLSDHPLPSDPAVYTYIGAGYTAAAPPYVVGGSLAGTVTFANPLPAFLPLTDVTPALAGFTFFDGVESRTLANSFLCGFQVATDGAGEITRWQLSLRRAPYNTGDPHHAIDSIGTVGFPNGNDYVGSGPAGAGPCDAMALAPAASSSAQGSWSSSEPLPPDPTTYTYTGDPYSSADPPYALGGALTASLTLAGPLPPFLPLTDVTSAIVAFAFDDGVEVRTLATSFLCNFEVATDGTGNITAWQIALRRTPYNPGDPHHSIESSGQPGVVQGSDFVGTGTAPADPCGGMALATSASPGSQGPWQTDHP
;
A
#
# COMPACT_ATOMS: atom_id res chain seq x y z
N MET A 1 19.09 -78.13 49.75
CA MET A 1 19.65 -77.27 50.82
C MET A 1 19.71 -75.82 50.33
N LYS A 2 19.22 -74.89 51.17
CA LYS A 2 19.42 -73.41 51.18
C LYS A 2 18.97 -72.63 49.91
N ARG A 3 17.76 -72.05 49.88
CA ARG A 3 17.30 -70.74 50.42
C ARG A 3 18.07 -69.50 49.95
N LEU A 4 17.27 -68.52 49.51
CA LEU A 4 17.42 -67.04 49.50
C LEU A 4 17.28 -66.48 48.07
N ALA A 5 16.65 -65.35 47.78
CA ALA A 5 15.69 -64.48 48.45
C ALA A 5 15.25 -63.41 47.41
N ARG A 6 14.19 -62.69 47.78
CA ARG A 6 13.36 -61.73 47.04
C ARG A 6 14.04 -60.55 46.27
N PRO A 7 13.28 -59.87 45.37
CA PRO A 7 13.72 -58.83 44.42
C PRO A 7 13.76 -57.43 45.07
N PRO A 8 14.33 -56.40 44.41
CA PRO A 8 13.55 -55.44 43.60
C PRO A 8 14.42 -54.87 42.42
N LEU A 9 14.02 -53.97 41.50
CA LEU A 9 13.38 -52.67 41.66
C LEU A 9 13.04 -52.14 40.24
N ARG A 10 11.86 -51.54 40.15
CA ARG A 10 11.35 -50.72 39.05
C ARG A 10 12.32 -49.58 38.70
N LEU A 11 12.53 -49.29 37.41
CA LEU A 11 12.52 -47.93 36.86
C LEU A 11 12.62 -47.98 35.32
N TRP A 12 12.14 -46.94 34.63
CA TRP A 12 12.22 -46.67 33.16
C TRP A 12 11.19 -47.49 32.34
N LEU A 13 10.20 -46.92 31.65
CA LEU A 13 10.17 -45.70 30.85
C LEU A 13 8.72 -45.16 30.89
N ARG A 14 8.50 -43.93 31.36
CA ARG A 14 7.21 -43.25 31.13
C ARG A 14 7.20 -42.77 29.68
N LEU A 15 6.31 -43.34 28.89
CA LEU A 15 5.82 -42.79 27.64
C LEU A 15 5.31 -41.36 27.90
N LEU A 16 5.99 -40.37 27.35
CA LEU A 16 5.42 -39.06 27.04
C LEU A 16 4.89 -39.16 25.61
N PRO A 17 3.57 -39.06 25.36
CA PRO A 17 3.11 -38.74 24.02
C PRO A 17 3.41 -37.25 23.80
N ALA A 18 4.32 -36.97 22.87
CA ALA A 18 4.42 -35.65 22.29
C ALA A 18 3.06 -35.35 21.64
N MET A 19 2.27 -34.45 22.24
CA MET A 19 1.18 -33.79 21.55
C MET A 19 1.81 -32.96 20.43
N ALA A 20 1.88 -33.56 19.24
CA ALA A 20 2.01 -32.80 18.02
C ALA A 20 0.72 -31.99 17.88
N ALA A 21 0.76 -30.73 18.31
CA ALA A 21 -0.20 -29.74 17.88
C ALA A 21 -0.01 -29.61 16.36
N ILE A 22 -0.85 -30.31 15.60
CA ILE A 22 -1.03 -30.06 14.18
C ILE A 22 -1.58 -28.63 14.12
N ALA A 23 -0.70 -27.68 13.83
CA ALA A 23 -1.10 -26.38 13.36
C ALA A 23 -1.96 -26.63 12.11
N LEU A 24 -3.28 -26.50 12.26
CA LEU A 24 -4.18 -26.29 11.15
C LEU A 24 -3.81 -24.94 10.56
N ALA A 25 -2.76 -24.92 9.73
CA ALA A 25 -2.66 -23.92 8.70
C ALA A 25 -3.92 -24.10 7.87
N SER A 26 -4.89 -23.20 8.06
CA SER A 26 -5.97 -22.99 7.12
C SER A 26 -5.33 -22.59 5.81
N ALA A 27 -4.92 -23.58 5.02
CA ALA A 27 -4.71 -23.40 3.60
C ALA A 27 -6.07 -22.93 3.07
N ALA A 28 -6.22 -21.61 2.94
CA ALA A 28 -7.29 -21.02 2.17
C ALA A 28 -7.22 -21.71 0.82
N ARG A 29 -8.15 -22.63 0.56
CA ARG A 29 -8.20 -23.30 -0.73
C ARG A 29 -8.38 -22.19 -1.75
N ALA A 30 -7.48 -22.12 -2.74
CA ALA A 30 -7.68 -21.26 -3.90
C ALA A 30 -9.03 -21.65 -4.53
N GLN A 31 -10.06 -20.87 -4.22
CA GLN A 31 -11.41 -21.05 -4.73
C GLN A 31 -11.60 -20.03 -5.85
N PRO A 32 -11.82 -20.50 -7.09
CA PRO A 32 -12.09 -19.60 -8.19
C PRO A 32 -13.23 -18.66 -7.83
N THR A 33 -12.98 -17.35 -7.92
CA THR A 33 -13.94 -16.31 -7.52
C THR A 33 -14.34 -15.51 -8.74
N THR A 34 -15.64 -15.36 -8.95
CA THR A 34 -16.22 -14.63 -10.08
C THR A 34 -16.77 -13.29 -9.60
N TYR A 35 -16.30 -12.23 -10.25
CA TYR A 35 -16.81 -10.87 -10.07
C TYR A 35 -17.75 -10.57 -11.23
N THR A 36 -18.97 -10.14 -10.93
CA THR A 36 -20.03 -9.85 -11.91
C THR A 36 -20.32 -8.36 -11.93
N TYR A 37 -20.22 -7.76 -13.11
CA TYR A 37 -20.54 -6.38 -13.40
C TYR A 37 -21.96 -6.22 -13.93
N THR A 38 -22.70 -5.28 -13.36
CA THR A 38 -23.96 -4.80 -13.92
C THR A 38 -23.86 -3.29 -14.14
N GLY A 39 -23.73 -2.89 -15.40
CA GLY A 39 -23.72 -1.50 -15.85
C GLY A 39 -25.09 -0.83 -15.71
N ASP A 40 -25.07 0.49 -15.76
CA ASP A 40 -26.28 1.30 -15.91
C ASP A 40 -26.86 1.18 -17.31
N LEU A 41 -28.12 1.61 -17.46
CA LEU A 41 -28.75 1.70 -18.77
C LEU A 41 -28.05 2.75 -19.64
N TYR A 42 -27.87 2.45 -20.92
CA TYR A 42 -27.28 3.41 -21.86
C TYR A 42 -28.12 4.69 -21.96
N SER A 43 -27.48 5.83 -21.73
CA SER A 43 -28.08 7.17 -21.82
C SER A 43 -27.91 7.80 -23.21
N ALA A 44 -26.91 7.35 -23.96
CA ALA A 44 -26.71 7.68 -25.36
C ALA A 44 -26.59 6.39 -26.18
N VAL A 45 -27.37 6.25 -27.26
CA VAL A 45 -27.37 5.07 -28.13
C VAL A 45 -27.44 5.47 -29.59
N GLN A 46 -26.72 4.74 -30.44
CA GLN A 46 -26.87 4.73 -31.89
C GLN A 46 -27.18 3.30 -32.35
N PRO A 47 -28.06 3.08 -33.34
CA PRO A 47 -28.32 1.74 -33.87
C PRO A 47 -27.01 1.03 -34.24
N PRO A 48 -26.81 -0.24 -33.87
CA PRO A 48 -27.83 -1.22 -33.47
C PRO A 48 -28.21 -1.22 -31.98
N TYR A 49 -27.61 -0.37 -31.15
CA TYR A 49 -27.95 -0.31 -29.73
C TYR A 49 -29.34 0.31 -29.52
N ALA A 50 -30.05 -0.19 -28.52
CA ALA A 50 -31.39 0.23 -28.15
C ALA A 50 -31.43 0.78 -26.72
N ALA A 51 -32.36 1.73 -26.48
CA ALA A 51 -32.64 2.22 -25.14
C ALA A 51 -33.06 1.06 -24.23
N GLY A 52 -32.56 1.04 -22.99
CA GLY A 52 -32.80 -0.03 -22.03
C GLY A 52 -31.79 -1.18 -22.08
N GLN A 53 -30.85 -1.18 -23.03
CA GLN A 53 -29.66 -2.03 -22.97
C GLN A 53 -28.63 -1.47 -21.97
N ARG A 54 -27.70 -2.33 -21.55
CA ARG A 54 -26.62 -2.03 -20.61
C ARG A 54 -25.43 -2.94 -20.89
N LEU A 55 -24.26 -2.54 -20.41
CA LEU A 55 -23.11 -3.44 -20.33
C LEU A 55 -23.31 -4.40 -19.15
N THR A 56 -23.11 -5.68 -19.39
CA THR A 56 -23.00 -6.71 -18.34
C THR A 56 -21.71 -7.47 -18.54
N GLY A 57 -21.13 -8.00 -17.47
CA GLY A 57 -20.00 -8.89 -17.65
C GLY A 57 -19.57 -9.58 -16.38
N SER A 58 -18.53 -10.39 -16.50
CA SER A 58 -17.87 -11.01 -15.37
C SER A 58 -16.43 -11.38 -15.70
N PHE A 59 -15.63 -11.56 -14.66
CA PHE A 59 -14.33 -12.20 -14.74
C PHE A 59 -14.13 -13.14 -13.56
N THR A 60 -13.31 -14.17 -13.76
CA THR A 60 -12.95 -15.16 -12.76
C THR A 60 -11.45 -15.15 -12.54
N VAL A 61 -11.04 -15.17 -11.27
CA VAL A 61 -9.64 -15.32 -10.82
C VAL A 61 -9.51 -16.59 -9.98
N ALA A 62 -8.29 -17.11 -9.80
CA ALA A 62 -8.07 -18.41 -9.13
C ALA A 62 -8.37 -18.38 -7.62
N ALA A 63 -8.35 -17.21 -7.00
CA ALA A 63 -8.67 -16.94 -5.60
C ALA A 63 -9.30 -15.54 -5.50
N PRO A 64 -10.05 -15.22 -4.42
CA PRO A 64 -10.57 -13.87 -4.21
C PRO A 64 -9.46 -12.82 -4.35
N LEU A 65 -9.80 -11.66 -4.91
CA LEU A 65 -8.86 -10.54 -4.96
C LEU A 65 -8.48 -10.12 -3.54
N PRO A 66 -7.20 -9.80 -3.29
CA PRO A 66 -6.77 -9.35 -1.97
C PRO A 66 -7.49 -8.04 -1.59
N PRO A 67 -7.73 -7.80 -0.29
CA PRO A 67 -8.21 -6.51 0.18
C PRO A 67 -7.17 -5.42 -0.09
N PHE A 68 -7.61 -4.17 -0.24
CA PHE A 68 -6.78 -2.99 -0.47
C PHE A 68 -5.86 -3.08 -1.70
N ARG A 69 -6.28 -3.82 -2.73
CA ARG A 69 -5.51 -3.91 -3.98
C ARG A 69 -5.52 -2.56 -4.69
N ALA A 70 -4.35 -2.02 -4.99
CA ALA A 70 -4.21 -0.83 -5.84
C ALA A 70 -4.65 -1.11 -7.29
N LEU A 71 -5.10 -0.07 -7.99
CA LEU A 71 -5.44 -0.16 -9.41
C LEU A 71 -4.20 -0.58 -10.21
N SER A 72 -4.20 -1.83 -10.67
CA SER A 72 -3.07 -2.44 -11.36
C SER A 72 -3.57 -3.53 -12.32
N ASP A 73 -2.76 -3.89 -13.30
CA ASP A 73 -3.11 -4.92 -14.29
C ASP A 73 -3.44 -6.26 -13.60
N LEU A 74 -4.59 -6.82 -13.94
CA LEU A 74 -5.11 -8.10 -13.48
C LEU A 74 -5.11 -9.14 -14.61
N GLN A 75 -4.73 -8.76 -15.83
CA GLN A 75 -4.70 -9.66 -16.98
C GLN A 75 -3.96 -10.99 -16.71
N PRO A 76 -2.78 -11.02 -16.04
CA PRO A 76 -2.09 -12.29 -15.74
C PRO A 76 -2.86 -13.23 -14.81
N ALA A 77 -3.81 -12.72 -14.03
CA ALA A 77 -4.59 -13.48 -13.05
C ALA A 77 -5.94 -13.97 -13.60
N LEU A 78 -6.34 -13.54 -14.80
CA LEU A 78 -7.63 -13.91 -15.40
C LEU A 78 -7.67 -15.40 -15.75
N VAL A 79 -8.60 -16.12 -15.12
CA VAL A 79 -8.96 -17.51 -15.48
C VAL A 79 -10.03 -17.52 -16.56
N ALA A 80 -11.00 -16.60 -16.48
CA ALA A 80 -12.07 -16.43 -17.45
C ALA A 80 -12.58 -14.99 -17.48
N MET A 81 -13.17 -14.57 -18.59
CA MET A 81 -13.95 -13.33 -18.68
C MET A 81 -15.09 -13.47 -19.68
N SER A 82 -16.19 -12.75 -19.45
CA SER A 82 -17.34 -12.68 -20.34
C SER A 82 -18.05 -11.34 -20.20
N PHE A 83 -18.02 -10.50 -21.23
CA PHE A 83 -18.72 -9.21 -21.26
C PHE A 83 -19.71 -9.19 -22.43
N HIS A 84 -20.85 -8.53 -22.26
CA HIS A 84 -21.89 -8.40 -23.28
C HIS A 84 -22.51 -7.01 -23.22
N ASP A 85 -22.52 -6.31 -24.34
CA ASP A 85 -22.97 -4.91 -24.45
C ASP A 85 -24.41 -4.76 -25.00
N GLY A 86 -25.13 -5.88 -25.11
CA GLY A 86 -26.47 -5.95 -25.69
C GLY A 86 -26.49 -6.28 -27.18
N VAL A 87 -25.35 -6.21 -27.87
CA VAL A 87 -25.21 -6.51 -29.30
C VAL A 87 -24.17 -7.62 -29.52
N GLU A 88 -22.99 -7.52 -28.91
CA GLU A 88 -21.90 -8.50 -29.02
C GLU A 88 -21.32 -8.92 -27.67
N GLY A 89 -20.79 -10.14 -27.65
CA GLY A 89 -20.09 -10.72 -26.51
C GLY A 89 -18.56 -10.75 -26.67
N ARG A 90 -17.84 -10.59 -25.56
CA ARG A 90 -16.38 -10.63 -25.47
C ARG A 90 -15.93 -11.58 -24.36
N ASN A 91 -14.98 -12.45 -24.68
CA ASN A 91 -14.32 -13.38 -23.77
C ASN A 91 -12.84 -13.53 -24.13
N LEU A 92 -12.08 -14.32 -23.37
CA LEU A 92 -10.63 -14.52 -23.60
C LEU A 92 -10.29 -15.08 -25.00
N ALA A 93 -11.19 -15.82 -25.64
CA ALA A 93 -10.93 -16.44 -26.94
C ALA A 93 -11.18 -15.51 -28.13
N ASN A 94 -12.04 -14.50 -27.99
CA ASN A 94 -12.44 -13.60 -29.08
C ASN A 94 -12.09 -12.12 -28.81
N SER A 95 -11.19 -11.86 -27.87
CA SER A 95 -10.81 -10.50 -27.50
C SER A 95 -9.30 -10.33 -27.43
N PHE A 96 -8.82 -9.16 -27.85
CA PHE A 96 -7.59 -8.59 -27.29
C PHE A 96 -7.96 -7.84 -26.00
N VAL A 97 -7.26 -8.18 -24.92
CA VAL A 97 -7.32 -7.44 -23.67
C VAL A 97 -6.28 -6.34 -23.77
N CYS A 98 -6.73 -5.11 -24.01
CA CYS A 98 -5.83 -3.97 -24.19
C CYS A 98 -5.53 -3.27 -22.85
N GLN A 99 -6.44 -3.43 -21.89
CA GLN A 99 -6.30 -2.97 -20.51
C GLN A 99 -7.24 -3.77 -19.62
N PHE A 100 -6.77 -4.22 -18.46
CA PHE A 100 -7.62 -4.87 -17.46
C PHE A 100 -7.11 -4.58 -16.05
N GLU A 101 -7.42 -3.40 -15.54
CA GLU A 101 -6.99 -2.95 -14.21
C GLU A 101 -8.17 -2.95 -13.25
N VAL A 102 -7.92 -3.37 -12.01
CA VAL A 102 -8.93 -3.45 -10.94
C VAL A 102 -8.34 -2.99 -9.62
N ALA A 103 -9.07 -2.22 -8.82
CA ALA A 103 -8.75 -1.96 -7.42
C ALA A 103 -9.85 -2.51 -6.51
N THR A 104 -9.50 -2.83 -5.26
CA THR A 104 -10.45 -3.36 -4.28
C THR A 104 -10.53 -2.53 -3.00
N ASP A 105 -11.67 -2.61 -2.32
CA ASP A 105 -11.82 -2.11 -0.94
C ASP A 105 -11.13 -3.01 0.09
N GLY A 106 -11.31 -2.68 1.37
CA GLY A 106 -10.77 -3.45 2.49
C GLY A 106 -11.39 -4.84 2.66
N ALA A 107 -12.43 -5.21 1.91
CA ALA A 107 -12.96 -6.56 1.86
C ALA A 107 -12.47 -7.35 0.62
N GLY A 108 -11.94 -6.69 -0.41
CA GLY A 108 -11.64 -7.31 -1.69
C GLY A 108 -12.75 -7.16 -2.73
N ALA A 109 -13.74 -6.29 -2.49
CA ALA A 109 -14.77 -5.94 -3.46
C ALA A 109 -14.23 -4.92 -4.46
N VAL A 110 -14.60 -5.03 -5.73
CA VAL A 110 -14.11 -4.12 -6.78
C VAL A 110 -14.73 -2.73 -6.61
N THR A 111 -13.87 -1.72 -6.45
CA THR A 111 -14.27 -0.32 -6.28
C THR A 111 -13.79 0.61 -7.40
N GLN A 112 -12.73 0.23 -8.10
CA GLN A 112 -12.20 0.95 -9.25
C GLN A 112 -11.81 -0.05 -10.34
N TRP A 113 -11.98 0.33 -11.61
CA TRP A 113 -11.55 -0.52 -12.73
C TRP A 113 -11.31 0.29 -14.00
N ARG A 114 -10.47 -0.27 -14.87
CA ARG A 114 -10.27 0.19 -16.26
C ARG A 114 -10.14 -1.02 -17.16
N ILE A 115 -11.14 -1.25 -18.00
CA ILE A 115 -11.25 -2.44 -18.84
C ILE A 115 -11.44 -1.98 -20.28
N VAL A 116 -10.51 -2.39 -21.16
CA VAL A 116 -10.60 -2.13 -22.61
C VAL A 116 -10.44 -3.45 -23.36
N LEU A 117 -11.51 -3.88 -24.01
CA LEU A 117 -11.58 -5.10 -24.80
C LEU A 117 -11.80 -4.75 -26.27
N ARG A 118 -11.09 -5.44 -27.16
CA ARG A 118 -11.17 -5.28 -28.62
C ARG A 118 -11.44 -6.63 -29.28
N ARG A 119 -12.21 -6.64 -30.36
CA ARG A 119 -12.50 -7.87 -31.12
C ARG A 119 -11.21 -8.55 -31.60
N SER A 120 -11.14 -9.88 -31.45
CA SER A 120 -10.15 -10.79 -32.04
C SER A 120 -10.84 -11.87 -32.90
N PRO A 121 -10.27 -12.29 -34.04
CA PRO A 121 -9.00 -11.86 -34.62
C PRO A 121 -9.03 -10.42 -35.15
N TYR A 122 -7.85 -9.79 -35.24
CA TYR A 122 -7.71 -8.43 -35.75
C TYR A 122 -7.72 -8.40 -37.29
N ASN A 123 -8.54 -7.53 -37.88
CA ASN A 123 -8.48 -7.21 -39.29
C ASN A 123 -8.55 -5.69 -39.47
N PRO A 124 -7.50 -5.03 -39.98
CA PRO A 124 -7.48 -3.57 -40.16
C PRO A 124 -8.48 -3.07 -41.21
N LEU A 125 -9.05 -3.96 -42.03
CA LEU A 125 -10.04 -3.60 -43.05
C LEU A 125 -11.49 -3.67 -42.55
N ASP A 126 -11.74 -4.33 -41.42
CA ASP A 126 -13.07 -4.49 -40.86
C ASP A 126 -13.30 -3.51 -39.71
N PRO A 127 -14.54 -3.02 -39.49
CA PRO A 127 -14.87 -2.29 -38.28
C PRO A 127 -14.52 -3.11 -37.03
N GLN A 128 -13.73 -2.51 -36.14
CA GLN A 128 -13.35 -3.09 -34.88
C GLN A 128 -14.38 -2.74 -33.82
N HIS A 129 -14.89 -3.77 -33.14
CA HIS A 129 -15.77 -3.58 -32.01
C HIS A 129 -14.99 -3.49 -30.70
N ALA A 130 -15.46 -2.65 -29.80
CA ALA A 130 -14.85 -2.35 -28.52
C ALA A 130 -15.83 -2.34 -27.35
N ILE A 131 -15.30 -2.70 -26.19
CA ILE A 131 -15.92 -2.41 -24.88
C ILE A 131 -14.86 -1.66 -24.08
N ALA A 132 -15.16 -0.43 -23.68
CA ALA A 132 -14.39 0.32 -22.71
C ALA A 132 -15.28 0.58 -21.49
N SER A 133 -14.83 0.18 -20.31
CA SER A 133 -15.53 0.44 -19.06
C SER A 133 -14.54 0.95 -18.03
N ALA A 134 -14.89 2.06 -17.40
CA ALA A 134 -14.11 2.61 -16.30
C ALA A 134 -15.04 3.03 -15.17
N GLY A 135 -14.61 2.75 -13.93
CA GLY A 135 -15.25 3.24 -12.71
C GLY A 135 -14.17 3.77 -11.77
N ASP A 136 -14.42 4.93 -11.19
CA ASP A 136 -13.52 5.62 -10.26
C ASP A 136 -14.23 5.88 -8.94
N VAL A 137 -13.50 5.78 -7.82
CA VAL A 137 -14.08 6.01 -6.51
C VAL A 137 -14.40 7.49 -6.31
N GLY A 138 -15.61 7.79 -5.83
CA GLY A 138 -16.03 9.15 -5.47
C GLY A 138 -16.36 10.06 -6.67
N LEU A 139 -16.17 9.59 -7.91
CA LEU A 139 -16.62 10.28 -9.11
C LEU A 139 -17.90 9.63 -9.62
N ILE A 140 -18.92 10.45 -9.92
CA ILE A 140 -20.13 10.00 -10.64
C ILE A 140 -19.78 9.60 -12.10
N GLN A 141 -18.56 9.89 -12.55
CA GLN A 141 -18.09 9.73 -13.93
C GLN A 141 -17.32 8.42 -14.13
N GLY A 142 -17.95 7.28 -13.87
CA GLY A 142 -17.59 6.08 -14.61
C GLY A 142 -18.37 6.04 -15.92
N THR A 143 -17.74 5.52 -16.97
CA THR A 143 -18.38 5.44 -18.30
C THR A 143 -18.22 4.04 -18.85
N ASP A 144 -19.35 3.45 -19.22
CA ASP A 144 -19.38 2.35 -20.17
C ASP A 144 -19.48 2.98 -21.56
N PHE A 145 -18.58 2.61 -22.46
CA PHE A 145 -18.58 3.05 -23.83
C PHE A 145 -18.30 1.86 -24.76
N VAL A 146 -19.29 1.53 -25.58
CA VAL A 146 -19.31 0.33 -26.43
C VAL A 146 -19.65 0.72 -27.85
N GLY A 147 -19.24 -0.08 -28.82
CA GLY A 147 -19.51 0.22 -30.22
C GLY A 147 -18.54 -0.39 -31.19
N SER A 148 -18.67 0.01 -32.45
CA SER A 148 -17.74 -0.35 -33.52
C SER A 148 -17.22 0.89 -34.23
N GLY A 149 -15.98 0.84 -34.72
CA GLY A 149 -15.36 1.93 -35.46
C GLY A 149 -14.32 1.41 -36.45
N PRO A 150 -13.78 2.27 -37.33
CA PRO A 150 -12.64 1.91 -38.17
C PRO A 150 -11.48 1.39 -37.31
N ALA A 151 -10.91 0.24 -37.69
CA ALA A 151 -9.74 -0.31 -37.02
C ALA A 151 -8.52 0.63 -37.18
N GLY A 152 -7.66 0.68 -36.16
CA GLY A 152 -6.41 1.43 -36.19
C GLY A 152 -5.31 0.75 -37.01
N ALA A 153 -4.04 1.03 -36.70
CA ALA A 153 -2.93 0.26 -37.25
C ALA A 153 -2.72 -1.04 -36.45
N GLY A 154 -2.86 -0.97 -35.13
CA GLY A 154 -2.78 -2.07 -34.19
C GLY A 154 -4.11 -2.43 -33.51
N PRO A 155 -4.21 -3.63 -32.91
CA PRO A 155 -5.44 -4.12 -32.28
C PRO A 155 -5.90 -3.31 -31.08
N CYS A 156 -5.00 -2.57 -30.41
CA CYS A 156 -5.29 -1.78 -29.22
C CYS A 156 -5.17 -0.27 -29.45
N ASP A 157 -5.09 0.17 -30.71
CA ASP A 157 -5.06 1.60 -31.02
C ASP A 157 -6.38 2.28 -30.60
N PRO A 158 -6.35 3.59 -30.30
CA PRO A 158 -7.57 4.37 -30.11
C PRO A 158 -8.47 4.29 -31.36
N ILE A 159 -9.77 4.08 -31.15
CA ILE A 159 -10.77 4.05 -32.23
C ILE A 159 -11.92 4.99 -31.89
N VAL A 160 -12.49 5.62 -32.92
CA VAL A 160 -13.71 6.42 -32.80
C VAL A 160 -14.90 5.50 -33.07
N LEU A 161 -15.79 5.36 -32.08
CA LEU A 161 -16.96 4.47 -32.19
C LEU A 161 -18.13 5.19 -32.88
N ALA A 162 -18.61 4.58 -33.95
CA ALA A 162 -19.81 4.94 -34.69
C ALA A 162 -20.28 3.69 -35.48
N PRO A 163 -21.33 2.98 -35.05
CA PRO A 163 -22.24 3.34 -33.97
C PRO A 163 -21.67 3.07 -32.57
N ALA A 164 -22.16 3.82 -31.58
CA ALA A 164 -21.78 3.68 -30.18
C ALA A 164 -22.98 3.73 -29.22
N ALA A 165 -22.78 3.18 -28.03
CA ALA A 165 -23.63 3.40 -26.87
C ALA A 165 -22.79 3.67 -25.63
N GLY A 166 -23.35 4.38 -24.66
CA GLY A 166 -22.68 4.58 -23.38
C GLY A 166 -23.54 5.10 -22.26
N THR A 167 -22.95 5.12 -21.07
CA THR A 167 -23.56 5.59 -19.82
C THR A 167 -22.97 6.92 -19.37
N SER A 168 -23.72 7.63 -18.53
CA SER A 168 -23.25 8.83 -17.82
C SER A 168 -22.86 8.55 -16.36
N SER A 169 -22.95 7.28 -15.95
CA SER A 169 -22.74 6.79 -14.59
C SER A 169 -22.23 5.35 -14.63
N GLN A 170 -21.62 4.92 -13.52
CA GLN A 170 -21.01 3.60 -13.39
C GLN A 170 -21.99 2.55 -12.90
N GLY A 171 -21.77 1.31 -13.33
CA GLY A 171 -22.41 0.14 -12.75
C GLY A 171 -21.81 -0.28 -11.41
N GLY A 172 -22.18 -1.48 -10.97
CA GLY A 172 -21.67 -2.10 -9.75
C GLY A 172 -21.09 -3.49 -9.99
N TRP A 173 -20.17 -3.90 -9.11
CA TRP A 173 -19.60 -5.24 -9.07
C TRP A 173 -20.13 -6.02 -7.87
N LEU A 174 -20.33 -7.32 -8.04
CA LEU A 174 -20.65 -8.27 -6.98
C LEU A 174 -19.75 -9.50 -7.11
N SER A 175 -19.30 -10.05 -5.99
CA SER A 175 -18.63 -11.36 -5.97
C SER A 175 -19.64 -12.48 -5.75
N ASP A 176 -19.37 -13.65 -6.33
CA ASP A 176 -20.14 -14.89 -6.10
C ASP A 176 -19.76 -15.62 -4.80
N HIS A 177 -18.66 -15.23 -4.17
CA HIS A 177 -18.20 -15.74 -2.89
C HIS A 177 -18.25 -14.66 -1.80
N PRO A 178 -18.48 -15.05 -0.53
CA PRO A 178 -18.23 -14.18 0.60
C PRO A 178 -16.78 -13.74 0.56
N LEU A 179 -16.56 -12.43 0.61
CA LEU A 179 -15.23 -11.88 0.75
C LEU A 179 -14.70 -12.18 2.15
N PRO A 180 -13.39 -12.48 2.30
CA PRO A 180 -12.79 -12.61 3.62
C PRO A 180 -13.08 -11.35 4.45
N SER A 181 -13.48 -11.55 5.70
CA SER A 181 -13.68 -10.45 6.64
C SER A 181 -13.09 -10.84 7.99
N ASP A 182 -12.09 -10.10 8.41
CA ASP A 182 -11.52 -10.12 9.75
C ASP A 182 -11.52 -8.68 10.31
N PRO A 183 -12.65 -8.20 10.85
CA PRO A 183 -12.82 -6.79 11.15
C PRO A 183 -11.73 -6.25 12.09
N ALA A 184 -10.98 -5.25 11.60
CA ALA A 184 -9.90 -4.63 12.36
C ALA A 184 -10.29 -3.22 12.82
N VAL A 185 -10.00 -2.90 14.08
CA VAL A 185 -10.20 -1.57 14.66
C VAL A 185 -8.85 -0.92 14.92
N TYR A 186 -8.63 0.24 14.33
CA TYR A 186 -7.46 1.07 14.60
C TYR A 186 -7.86 2.19 15.54
N THR A 187 -7.15 2.32 16.65
CA THR A 187 -7.41 3.34 17.68
C THR A 187 -6.37 4.45 17.56
N TYR A 188 -6.84 5.70 17.46
CA TYR A 188 -6.02 6.90 17.48
C TYR A 188 -6.05 7.56 18.86
N ILE A 189 -4.87 7.88 19.38
CA ILE A 189 -4.69 8.72 20.57
C ILE A 189 -3.79 9.88 20.19
N GLY A 190 -4.40 11.06 20.01
CA GLY A 190 -3.73 12.31 19.69
C GLY A 190 -2.86 12.83 20.84
N ALA A 191 -1.84 13.61 20.49
CA ALA A 191 -1.08 14.36 21.48
C ALA A 191 -1.95 15.45 22.12
N GLY A 192 -1.57 15.88 23.33
CA GLY A 192 -2.24 16.98 24.00
C GLY A 192 -2.15 18.28 23.20
N TYR A 193 -3.27 19.02 23.10
CA TYR A 193 -3.33 20.33 22.47
C TYR A 193 -2.38 21.30 23.18
N THR A 194 -1.50 21.94 22.41
CA THR A 194 -0.55 22.95 22.90
C THR A 194 -1.10 24.36 22.73
N ALA A 195 -2.05 24.56 21.81
CA ALA A 195 -2.86 25.76 21.71
C ALA A 195 -4.34 25.37 21.66
N ALA A 196 -5.18 26.06 22.44
CA ALA A 196 -6.60 25.80 22.50
C ALA A 196 -7.36 27.08 22.86
N ALA A 197 -8.41 27.38 22.11
CA ALA A 197 -9.41 28.38 22.48
C ALA A 197 -10.64 27.68 23.07
N PRO A 198 -11.31 28.25 24.09
CA PRO A 198 -12.56 27.69 24.60
C PRO A 198 -13.56 27.41 23.46
N PRO A 199 -14.27 26.27 23.49
CA PRO A 199 -14.44 25.34 24.61
C PRO A 199 -13.32 24.30 24.79
N TYR A 200 -12.31 24.27 23.93
CA TYR A 200 -11.17 23.37 24.07
C TYR A 200 -10.26 23.77 25.24
N VAL A 201 -9.50 22.82 25.75
CA VAL A 201 -8.54 23.02 26.83
C VAL A 201 -7.15 22.55 26.42
N VAL A 202 -6.11 23.30 26.83
CA VAL A 202 -4.70 22.86 26.68
C VAL A 202 -4.53 21.55 27.43
N GLY A 203 -3.91 20.56 26.78
CA GLY A 203 -3.77 19.20 27.28
C GLY A 203 -4.96 18.27 27.00
N GLY A 204 -6.09 18.76 26.48
CA GLY A 204 -7.09 17.92 25.82
C GLY A 204 -6.51 17.28 24.55
N SER A 205 -7.15 16.27 23.96
CA SER A 205 -6.63 15.63 22.75
C SER A 205 -7.73 15.11 21.84
N LEU A 206 -7.37 14.89 20.58
CA LEU A 206 -8.19 14.14 19.63
C LEU A 206 -8.02 12.65 19.91
N ALA A 207 -9.11 11.91 20.00
CA ALA A 207 -9.08 10.46 20.10
C ALA A 207 -10.15 9.86 19.18
N GLY A 208 -9.92 8.66 18.68
CA GLY A 208 -10.92 8.03 17.83
C GLY A 208 -10.60 6.60 17.46
N THR A 209 -11.51 6.01 16.70
CA THR A 209 -11.34 4.70 16.10
C THR A 209 -11.78 4.73 14.65
N VAL A 210 -11.14 3.90 13.84
CA VAL A 210 -11.59 3.55 12.49
C VAL A 210 -11.71 2.04 12.39
N THR A 211 -12.66 1.57 11.59
CA THR A 211 -12.93 0.15 11.41
C THR A 211 -12.84 -0.21 9.93
N PHE A 212 -12.11 -1.28 9.64
CA PHE A 212 -11.99 -1.87 8.31
C PHE A 212 -12.56 -3.30 8.33
N ALA A 213 -12.92 -3.81 7.15
CA ALA A 213 -13.40 -5.19 7.01
C ALA A 213 -12.30 -6.24 7.20
N ASN A 214 -11.04 -5.88 6.95
CA ASN A 214 -9.83 -6.66 7.19
C ASN A 214 -8.72 -5.74 7.73
N PRO A 215 -7.67 -6.27 8.39
CA PRO A 215 -6.49 -5.49 8.75
C PRO A 215 -5.86 -4.82 7.52
N LEU A 216 -5.25 -3.65 7.72
CA LEU A 216 -4.48 -2.99 6.67
C LEU A 216 -3.29 -3.88 6.27
N PRO A 217 -2.91 -3.93 4.98
CA PRO A 217 -1.78 -4.72 4.54
C PRO A 217 -0.48 -4.26 5.21
N ALA A 218 0.49 -5.17 5.30
CA ALA A 218 1.87 -4.81 5.60
C ALA A 218 2.45 -3.92 4.49
N PHE A 219 3.27 -2.93 4.86
CA PHE A 219 3.96 -2.04 3.93
C PHE A 219 3.03 -1.31 2.95
N LEU A 220 1.82 -0.96 3.38
CA LEU A 220 0.91 -0.19 2.56
C LEU A 220 1.55 1.19 2.32
N PRO A 221 1.83 1.61 1.08
CA PRO A 221 2.27 2.97 0.80
C PRO A 221 1.15 3.95 1.19
N LEU A 222 1.43 5.27 1.22
CA LEU A 222 0.40 6.27 1.55
C LEU A 222 -0.77 6.17 0.56
N THR A 223 -1.85 5.51 0.99
CA THR A 223 -2.96 5.06 0.15
C THR A 223 -4.25 5.64 0.68
N ASP A 224 -5.11 6.12 -0.22
CA ASP A 224 -6.47 6.52 0.13
C ASP A 224 -7.31 5.29 0.50
N VAL A 225 -7.64 5.19 1.79
CA VAL A 225 -8.44 4.11 2.37
C VAL A 225 -9.87 4.55 2.68
N THR A 226 -10.26 5.76 2.27
CA THR A 226 -11.65 6.24 2.33
C THR A 226 -12.66 5.21 1.82
N PRO A 227 -12.43 4.52 0.67
CA PRO A 227 -13.39 3.55 0.13
C PRO A 227 -13.51 2.27 0.98
N ALA A 228 -12.52 1.99 1.82
CA ALA A 228 -12.41 0.76 2.58
C ALA A 228 -12.97 0.85 4.01
N LEU A 229 -13.31 2.07 4.46
CA LEU A 229 -13.82 2.30 5.81
C LEU A 229 -15.21 1.68 6.01
N ALA A 230 -15.32 0.79 6.99
CA ALA A 230 -16.59 0.28 7.48
C ALA A 230 -17.22 1.20 8.54
N GLY A 231 -16.40 2.00 9.23
CA GLY A 231 -16.86 2.87 10.31
C GLY A 231 -15.75 3.77 10.85
N PHE A 232 -16.13 4.88 11.49
CA PHE A 232 -15.23 5.65 12.33
C PHE A 232 -15.98 6.37 13.46
N THR A 233 -15.25 6.71 14.51
CA THR A 233 -15.69 7.66 15.54
C THR A 233 -14.50 8.47 16.02
N PHE A 234 -14.58 9.80 15.97
CA PHE A 234 -13.58 10.70 16.56
C PHE A 234 -14.21 11.63 17.57
N PHE A 235 -13.49 11.96 18.63
CA PHE A 235 -13.88 12.90 19.66
C PHE A 235 -12.69 13.80 20.00
N ASP A 236 -12.93 15.10 20.00
CA ASP A 236 -11.90 16.12 20.18
C ASP A 236 -11.94 16.82 21.55
N GLY A 237 -12.76 16.32 22.47
CA GLY A 237 -13.07 16.93 23.76
C GLY A 237 -14.37 17.72 23.78
N VAL A 238 -14.96 18.03 22.62
CA VAL A 238 -16.15 18.89 22.49
C VAL A 238 -17.22 18.22 21.65
N GLU A 239 -16.88 17.74 20.45
CA GLU A 239 -17.81 17.12 19.50
C GLU A 239 -17.36 15.73 19.08
N SER A 240 -18.34 14.84 18.85
CA SER A 240 -18.09 13.52 18.26
C SER A 240 -18.47 13.49 16.78
N ARG A 241 -17.60 12.90 15.96
CA ARG A 241 -17.76 12.70 14.52
C ARG A 241 -17.88 11.22 14.21
N THR A 242 -18.89 10.85 13.42
CA THR A 242 -19.15 9.50 12.89
C THR A 242 -19.52 9.59 11.41
N LEU A 243 -19.62 8.45 10.72
CA LEU A 243 -20.08 8.40 9.32
C LEU A 243 -21.43 9.12 9.10
N ALA A 244 -22.35 9.07 10.08
CA ALA A 244 -23.68 9.62 9.92
C ALA A 244 -23.75 11.15 10.00
N ASN A 245 -22.73 11.80 10.60
CA ASN A 245 -22.75 13.24 10.87
C ASN A 245 -21.52 13.97 10.30
N SER A 246 -20.82 13.33 9.37
CA SER A 246 -19.58 13.87 8.81
C SER A 246 -19.48 13.60 7.32
N PHE A 247 -18.88 14.53 6.60
CA PHE A 247 -18.22 14.28 5.32
C PHE A 247 -16.80 13.84 5.63
N LEU A 248 -16.42 12.68 5.12
CA LEU A 248 -15.03 12.25 5.09
C LEU A 248 -14.40 12.75 3.79
N CYS A 249 -13.56 13.78 3.91
CA CYS A 249 -12.97 14.48 2.77
C CYS A 249 -11.69 13.83 2.27
N GLY A 250 -11.08 12.99 3.10
CA GLY A 250 -9.99 12.11 2.72
C GLY A 250 -9.45 11.38 3.95
N PHE A 251 -9.07 10.13 3.74
CA PHE A 251 -8.29 9.37 4.70
C PHE A 251 -7.22 8.56 3.98
N GLN A 252 -5.98 9.00 4.12
CA GLN A 252 -4.81 8.29 3.60
C GLN A 252 -4.00 7.73 4.74
N VAL A 253 -3.50 6.50 4.58
CA VAL A 253 -2.63 5.85 5.55
C VAL A 253 -1.49 5.13 4.86
N ALA A 254 -0.34 5.05 5.53
CA ALA A 254 0.72 4.10 5.25
C ALA A 254 0.97 3.23 6.48
N THR A 255 1.41 2.00 6.27
CA THR A 255 1.62 1.03 7.36
C THR A 255 3.04 0.48 7.39
N ASP A 256 3.44 -0.05 8.55
CA ASP A 256 4.66 -0.84 8.69
C ASP A 256 4.45 -2.32 8.26
N GLY A 257 5.46 -3.15 8.51
CA GLY A 257 5.41 -4.59 8.21
C GLY A 257 4.40 -5.39 9.04
N ALA A 258 3.85 -4.81 10.11
CA ALA A 258 2.80 -5.42 10.92
C ALA A 258 1.39 -4.89 10.59
N GLY A 259 1.28 -3.98 9.61
CA GLY A 259 0.00 -3.35 9.24
C GLY A 259 -0.44 -2.25 10.21
N GLU A 260 0.45 -1.76 11.08
CA GLU A 260 0.19 -0.63 11.97
C GLU A 260 0.35 0.69 11.22
N ILE A 261 -0.51 1.67 11.49
CA ILE A 261 -0.49 2.97 10.79
C ILE A 261 0.70 3.80 11.27
N THR A 262 1.62 4.09 10.35
CA THR A 262 2.83 4.88 10.64
C THR A 262 2.80 6.26 9.99
N ARG A 263 1.95 6.47 8.99
CA ARG A 263 1.71 7.78 8.39
C ARG A 263 0.24 7.94 8.05
N TRP A 264 -0.31 9.12 8.26
CA TRP A 264 -1.71 9.37 7.95
C TRP A 264 -1.99 10.82 7.56
N GLN A 265 -3.08 10.99 6.82
CA GLN A 265 -3.75 12.26 6.56
C GLN A 265 -5.25 12.02 6.64
N LEU A 266 -5.92 12.69 7.59
CA LEU A 266 -7.36 12.58 7.82
C LEU A 266 -7.99 13.96 7.75
N SER A 267 -9.08 14.09 7.00
CA SER A 267 -9.88 15.30 6.96
C SER A 267 -11.36 14.98 7.09
N LEU A 268 -11.97 15.45 8.19
CA LEU A 268 -13.38 15.30 8.50
C LEU A 268 -14.05 16.67 8.57
N ARG A 269 -15.27 16.74 8.07
CA ARG A 269 -16.11 17.95 8.09
C ARG A 269 -17.51 17.59 8.57
N ARG A 270 -18.15 18.48 9.30
CA ARG A 270 -19.53 18.27 9.79
C ARG A 270 -20.54 18.11 8.65
N ALA A 271 -21.46 17.16 8.80
CA ALA A 271 -22.69 17.03 8.01
C ALA A 271 -23.95 17.24 8.87
N PRO A 272 -25.08 17.72 8.30
CA PRO A 272 -25.26 18.21 6.93
C PRO A 272 -24.50 19.51 6.64
N TYR A 273 -24.29 19.83 5.36
CA TYR A 273 -23.52 21.00 4.92
C TYR A 273 -24.39 22.18 4.50
N ASN A 274 -24.15 23.34 5.12
CA ASN A 274 -24.74 24.61 4.72
C ASN A 274 -23.62 25.66 4.58
N THR A 275 -23.55 26.30 3.41
CA THR A 275 -22.59 27.37 3.15
C THR A 275 -22.76 28.52 4.15
N GLY A 276 -21.65 28.97 4.75
CA GLY A 276 -21.61 30.11 5.67
C GLY A 276 -21.93 29.80 7.14
N ASP A 277 -22.49 28.63 7.46
CA ASP A 277 -22.73 28.23 8.86
C ASP A 277 -21.41 27.83 9.56
N PRO A 278 -21.32 27.94 10.89
CA PRO A 278 -20.23 27.35 11.66
C PRO A 278 -20.20 25.82 11.52
N HIS A 279 -19.17 25.34 10.84
CA HIS A 279 -18.91 23.94 10.57
C HIS A 279 -17.74 23.43 11.41
N HIS A 280 -17.94 22.27 12.03
CA HIS A 280 -16.88 21.58 12.76
C HIS A 280 -15.97 20.83 11.79
N ALA A 281 -14.67 20.88 12.06
CA ALA A 281 -13.64 20.26 11.26
C ALA A 281 -12.60 19.57 12.15
N ILE A 282 -12.09 18.44 11.64
CA ILE A 282 -10.93 17.73 12.18
C ILE A 282 -9.98 17.50 11.01
N ASP A 283 -8.76 18.01 11.11
CA ASP A 283 -7.67 17.69 10.23
C ASP A 283 -6.54 17.08 11.08
N SER A 284 -6.11 15.86 10.75
CA SER A 284 -5.02 15.18 11.48
C SER A 284 -3.98 14.67 10.48
N ILE A 285 -2.72 14.97 10.77
CA ILE A 285 -1.56 14.52 9.99
C ILE A 285 -0.47 14.03 10.93
N GLY A 286 0.13 12.89 10.57
CA GLY A 286 1.27 12.35 11.30
C GLY A 286 2.17 11.49 10.42
N THR A 287 3.42 11.39 10.83
CA THR A 287 4.44 10.51 10.27
C THR A 287 5.37 10.07 11.40
N VAL A 288 5.26 8.80 11.80
CA VAL A 288 6.10 8.19 12.84
C VAL A 288 7.58 8.42 12.51
N GLY A 289 8.35 8.87 13.51
CA GLY A 289 9.76 9.22 13.35
C GLY A 289 10.04 10.68 12.95
N PHE A 290 9.02 11.46 12.56
CA PHE A 290 9.15 12.88 12.27
C PHE A 290 8.49 13.74 13.36
N PRO A 291 9.09 14.89 13.73
CA PRO A 291 8.54 15.78 14.76
C PRO A 291 7.30 16.55 14.29
N ASN A 292 7.00 16.53 12.98
CA ASN A 292 5.93 17.31 12.38
C ASN A 292 4.67 16.44 12.26
N GLY A 293 3.78 16.58 13.25
CA GLY A 293 2.41 16.11 13.17
C GLY A 293 1.51 17.03 13.98
N ASN A 294 0.26 17.11 13.57
CA ASN A 294 -0.70 18.05 14.10
C ASN A 294 -2.09 17.39 14.04
N ASP A 295 -2.80 17.51 15.15
CA ASP A 295 -4.25 17.47 15.18
C ASP A 295 -4.74 18.91 15.21
N TYR A 296 -5.58 19.28 14.26
CA TYR A 296 -6.22 20.59 14.20
C TYR A 296 -7.73 20.39 14.18
N VAL A 297 -8.38 20.86 15.25
CA VAL A 297 -9.81 20.71 15.46
C VAL A 297 -10.43 22.07 15.72
N GLY A 298 -11.69 22.25 15.36
CA GLY A 298 -12.35 23.52 15.60
C GLY A 298 -13.62 23.70 14.79
N SER A 299 -14.16 24.91 14.88
CA SER A 299 -15.30 25.32 14.08
C SER A 299 -14.98 26.57 13.28
N GLY A 300 -15.43 26.66 12.04
CA GLY A 300 -15.24 27.83 11.19
C GLY A 300 -16.38 28.00 10.20
N PRO A 301 -16.50 29.14 9.52
CA PRO A 301 -17.45 29.27 8.42
C PRO A 301 -17.14 28.25 7.33
N ALA A 302 -18.14 27.47 6.92
CA ALA A 302 -18.02 26.57 5.78
C ALA A 302 -17.62 27.31 4.49
N GLY A 303 -16.77 26.66 3.67
CA GLY A 303 -16.35 27.14 2.35
C GLY A 303 -17.47 27.14 1.30
N ALA A 304 -17.14 26.93 0.02
CA ALA A 304 -18.14 26.76 -1.03
C ALA A 304 -18.61 25.29 -1.14
N GLY A 305 -17.69 24.35 -0.92
CA GLY A 305 -17.92 22.91 -0.87
C GLY A 305 -17.70 22.30 0.52
N PRO A 306 -18.26 21.09 0.76
CA PRO A 306 -18.19 20.41 2.04
C PRO A 306 -16.78 20.02 2.48
N CYS A 307 -15.82 19.99 1.56
CA CYS A 307 -14.43 19.59 1.80
C CYS A 307 -13.41 20.70 1.55
N ASP A 308 -13.86 21.94 1.41
CA ASP A 308 -12.96 23.08 1.26
C ASP A 308 -12.18 23.33 2.55
N ALA A 309 -11.02 23.99 2.41
CA ALA A 309 -10.26 24.50 3.54
C ALA A 309 -11.08 25.52 4.34
N MET A 310 -10.93 25.50 5.66
CA MET A 310 -11.70 26.34 6.58
C MET A 310 -10.78 27.04 7.57
N ALA A 311 -11.06 28.31 7.85
CA ALA A 311 -10.44 29.03 8.95
C ALA A 311 -11.17 28.71 10.25
N LEU A 312 -10.50 28.06 11.20
CA LEU A 312 -11.13 27.60 12.44
C LEU A 312 -10.98 28.65 13.57
N ALA A 313 -12.11 29.02 14.17
CA ALA A 313 -12.23 29.86 15.36
C ALA A 313 -13.59 29.60 16.05
N PRO A 314 -13.63 28.99 17.26
CA PRO A 314 -12.49 28.49 18.05
C PRO A 314 -11.81 27.27 17.43
N ALA A 315 -10.54 27.06 17.81
CA ALA A 315 -9.73 25.93 17.37
C ALA A 315 -8.82 25.43 18.51
N ALA A 316 -8.37 24.19 18.38
CA ALA A 316 -7.28 23.62 19.15
C ALA A 316 -6.30 22.89 18.22
N SER A 317 -5.03 22.91 18.59
CA SER A 317 -3.95 22.30 17.83
C SER A 317 -2.95 21.59 18.72
N SER A 318 -2.46 20.43 18.32
CA SER A 318 -1.24 19.83 18.86
C SER A 318 -0.02 20.22 18.01
N SER A 319 1.16 20.19 18.61
CA SER A 319 2.46 20.37 17.92
C SER A 319 3.25 19.06 17.83
N ALA A 320 2.62 17.96 18.17
CA ALA A 320 3.17 16.61 18.12
C ALA A 320 2.08 15.68 17.58
N GLN A 321 2.49 14.61 16.91
CA GLN A 321 1.57 13.58 16.45
C GLN A 321 1.06 12.70 17.59
N GLY A 322 -0.13 12.13 17.40
CA GLY A 322 -0.61 11.01 18.18
C GLY A 322 0.02 9.67 17.82
N SER A 323 -0.60 8.60 18.30
CA SER A 323 -0.24 7.22 18.00
C SER A 323 -1.46 6.43 17.55
N TRP A 324 -1.23 5.45 16.67
CA TRP A 324 -2.20 4.44 16.28
C TRP A 324 -1.87 3.09 16.92
N SER A 325 -2.90 2.27 17.12
CA SER A 325 -2.77 0.86 17.47
C SER A 325 -3.90 0.03 16.85
N SER A 326 -3.59 -1.15 16.32
CA SER A 326 -4.58 -2.10 15.80
C SER A 326 -5.11 -3.05 16.88
N SER A 327 -6.37 -3.47 16.73
CA SER A 327 -6.93 -4.61 17.48
C SER A 327 -6.46 -5.96 16.94
N GLU A 328 -6.06 -6.00 15.66
CA GLU A 328 -5.62 -7.18 14.93
C GLU A 328 -4.28 -6.87 14.23
N PRO A 329 -3.16 -6.79 14.97
CA PRO A 329 -1.85 -6.63 14.36
C PRO A 329 -1.53 -7.89 13.55
N LEU A 330 -0.90 -7.72 12.38
CA LEU A 330 -0.45 -8.87 11.60
C LEU A 330 0.55 -9.69 12.44
N PRO A 331 0.52 -11.03 12.40
CA PRO A 331 1.49 -11.85 13.09
C PRO A 331 2.91 -11.45 12.68
N PRO A 332 3.86 -11.31 13.63
CA PRO A 332 5.23 -10.99 13.29
C PRO A 332 5.82 -12.14 12.47
N ASP A 333 6.31 -11.83 11.27
CA ASP A 333 6.98 -12.78 10.37
C ASP A 333 8.31 -12.19 9.92
N PRO A 334 9.27 -12.02 10.86
CA PRO A 334 10.47 -11.26 10.59
C PRO A 334 11.26 -11.91 9.46
N THR A 335 11.47 -11.15 8.39
CA THR A 335 12.11 -11.63 7.16
C THR A 335 13.44 -10.92 6.98
N THR A 336 14.49 -11.67 6.63
CA THR A 336 15.84 -11.13 6.44
C THR A 336 16.23 -11.11 4.98
N TYR A 337 16.60 -9.93 4.51
CA TYR A 337 17.18 -9.68 3.20
C TYR A 337 18.68 -9.51 3.36
N THR A 338 19.46 -10.26 2.58
CA THR A 338 20.92 -10.16 2.54
C THR A 338 21.36 -9.52 1.22
N TYR A 339 22.29 -8.57 1.32
CA TYR A 339 22.91 -7.91 0.19
C TYR A 339 24.39 -8.30 0.13
N THR A 340 24.86 -8.66 -1.06
CA THR A 340 26.29 -8.81 -1.32
C THR A 340 26.62 -7.98 -2.55
N GLY A 341 27.19 -6.80 -2.33
CA GLY A 341 27.63 -5.89 -3.38
C GLY A 341 28.75 -6.49 -4.23
N ASP A 342 28.93 -5.92 -5.42
CA ASP A 342 30.06 -6.29 -6.25
C ASP A 342 31.38 -5.77 -5.64
N PRO A 343 32.53 -6.39 -5.99
CA PRO A 343 33.81 -5.97 -5.46
C PRO A 343 34.19 -4.54 -5.88
N TYR A 344 34.75 -3.75 -4.95
CA TYR A 344 35.21 -2.40 -5.19
C TYR A 344 36.27 -2.37 -6.31
N SER A 345 35.98 -1.59 -7.36
CA SER A 345 36.88 -1.32 -8.48
C SER A 345 37.66 -0.01 -8.31
N SER A 346 37.19 0.85 -7.40
CA SER A 346 37.87 2.06 -6.93
C SER A 346 37.85 2.05 -5.40
N ALA A 347 39.00 2.30 -4.77
CA ALA A 347 39.12 2.30 -3.32
C ALA A 347 40.30 3.15 -2.85
N ASP A 348 40.02 4.14 -2.02
CA ASP A 348 41.03 4.87 -1.25
C ASP A 348 41.24 4.19 0.11
N PRO A 349 42.46 4.17 0.68
CA PRO A 349 42.67 3.71 2.06
C PRO A 349 41.70 4.42 3.03
N PRO A 350 41.08 3.71 3.99
CA PRO A 350 41.40 2.35 4.43
C PRO A 350 40.71 1.22 3.65
N TYR A 351 39.94 1.51 2.60
CA TYR A 351 39.29 0.49 1.78
C TYR A 351 40.30 -0.24 0.90
N ALA A 352 39.96 -1.47 0.50
CA ALA A 352 40.79 -2.30 -0.37
C ALA A 352 40.04 -2.66 -1.65
N LEU A 353 40.74 -2.64 -2.79
CA LEU A 353 40.22 -3.20 -4.04
C LEU A 353 39.85 -4.67 -3.82
N GLY A 354 38.67 -5.06 -4.32
CA GLY A 354 38.14 -6.41 -4.11
C GLY A 354 37.36 -6.61 -2.79
N GLY A 355 37.36 -5.64 -1.87
CA GLY A 355 36.36 -5.58 -0.79
C GLY A 355 34.96 -5.31 -1.35
N ALA A 356 33.90 -5.45 -0.55
CA ALA A 356 32.53 -5.22 -1.01
C ALA A 356 31.65 -4.72 0.13
N LEU A 357 30.57 -4.00 -0.22
CA LEU A 357 29.51 -3.68 0.72
C LEU A 357 28.64 -4.92 0.91
N THR A 358 28.47 -5.35 2.15
CA THR A 358 27.53 -6.42 2.50
C THR A 358 26.49 -5.88 3.46
N ALA A 359 25.27 -6.39 3.38
CA ALA A 359 24.22 -5.99 4.29
C ALA A 359 23.31 -7.14 4.72
N SER A 360 22.73 -6.98 5.89
CA SER A 360 21.57 -7.73 6.38
C SER A 360 20.50 -6.72 6.79
N LEU A 361 19.28 -6.91 6.32
CA LEU A 361 18.10 -6.10 6.62
C LEU A 361 17.00 -7.03 7.12
N THR A 362 16.59 -6.87 8.38
CA THR A 362 15.44 -7.60 8.95
C THR A 362 14.25 -6.66 9.04
N LEU A 363 13.15 -7.04 8.39
CA LEU A 363 11.87 -6.34 8.46
C LEU A 363 10.88 -7.12 9.32
N ALA A 364 9.83 -6.45 9.82
CA ALA A 364 8.81 -7.08 10.66
C ALA A 364 7.94 -8.13 9.94
N GLY A 365 7.95 -8.09 8.60
CA GLY A 365 7.23 -8.99 7.68
C GLY A 365 7.97 -9.08 6.34
N PRO A 366 7.64 -10.07 5.48
CA PRO A 366 8.15 -10.11 4.11
C PRO A 366 7.58 -8.96 3.26
N LEU A 367 8.39 -8.43 2.35
CA LEU A 367 7.96 -7.40 1.40
C LEU A 367 6.91 -7.97 0.44
N PRO A 368 5.81 -7.24 0.17
CA PRO A 368 4.78 -7.69 -0.76
C PRO A 368 5.30 -7.89 -2.19
N PRO A 369 4.68 -8.76 -3.00
CA PRO A 369 4.88 -8.79 -4.45
C PRO A 369 4.56 -7.45 -5.13
N PHE A 370 5.35 -7.09 -6.15
CA PHE A 370 5.17 -5.88 -6.98
C PHE A 370 5.10 -4.57 -6.17
N LEU A 371 5.82 -4.51 -5.05
CA LEU A 371 5.92 -3.30 -4.24
C LEU A 371 6.59 -2.21 -5.09
N PRO A 372 5.95 -1.05 -5.32
CA PRO A 372 6.62 0.09 -5.94
C PRO A 372 7.74 0.59 -5.03
N LEU A 373 8.63 1.46 -5.53
CA LEU A 373 9.68 2.04 -4.69
C LEU A 373 9.04 2.76 -3.49
N THR A 374 9.20 2.18 -2.29
CA THR A 374 8.47 2.52 -1.07
C THR A 374 9.44 2.65 0.09
N ASP A 375 9.28 3.71 0.90
CA ASP A 375 10.02 3.90 2.15
C ASP A 375 9.59 2.85 3.18
N VAL A 376 10.53 2.00 3.59
CA VAL A 376 10.31 0.91 4.55
C VAL A 376 10.91 1.22 5.92
N THR A 377 11.41 2.44 6.16
CA THR A 377 12.11 2.83 7.39
C THR A 377 11.34 2.45 8.66
N SER A 378 10.02 2.64 8.66
CA SER A 378 9.17 2.35 9.82
C SER A 378 9.02 0.86 10.15
N ALA A 379 9.34 -0.03 9.20
CA ALA A 379 9.21 -1.47 9.34
C ALA A 379 10.54 -2.19 9.64
N ILE A 380 11.65 -1.45 9.70
CA ILE A 380 12.97 -2.02 9.94
C ILE A 380 13.09 -2.44 11.41
N VAL A 381 13.28 -3.74 11.63
CA VAL A 381 13.52 -4.33 12.95
C VAL A 381 15.01 -4.27 13.29
N ALA A 382 15.86 -4.58 12.32
CA ALA A 382 17.31 -4.52 12.46
C ALA A 382 17.97 -4.37 11.09
N PHE A 383 19.18 -3.81 11.08
CA PHE A 383 20.08 -3.95 9.94
C PHE A 383 21.54 -3.98 10.39
N ALA A 384 22.39 -4.50 9.51
CA ALA A 384 23.84 -4.37 9.58
C ALA A 384 24.37 -4.13 8.16
N PHE A 385 25.03 -2.99 7.89
CA PHE A 385 25.76 -2.75 6.64
C PHE A 385 27.25 -2.70 6.95
N ASP A 386 28.04 -3.58 6.33
CA ASP A 386 29.48 -3.69 6.51
C ASP A 386 30.17 -3.38 5.18
N ASP A 387 30.95 -2.31 5.16
CA ASP A 387 31.69 -1.87 3.98
C ASP A 387 33.16 -2.36 3.95
N GLY A 388 33.54 -3.23 4.90
CA GLY A 388 34.88 -3.75 5.12
C GLY A 388 35.73 -2.92 6.08
N VAL A 389 35.25 -1.74 6.50
CA VAL A 389 35.93 -0.84 7.44
C VAL A 389 35.07 -0.61 8.68
N GLU A 390 33.78 -0.34 8.51
CA GLU A 390 32.84 -0.11 9.59
C GLU A 390 31.48 -0.79 9.36
N VAL A 391 30.87 -1.24 10.45
CA VAL A 391 29.51 -1.79 10.47
C VAL A 391 28.52 -0.74 10.97
N ARG A 392 27.48 -0.49 10.18
CA ARG A 392 26.35 0.40 10.49
C ARG A 392 25.15 -0.40 10.95
N THR A 393 24.53 0.04 12.03
CA THR A 393 23.28 -0.52 12.57
C THR A 393 22.28 0.60 12.84
N LEU A 394 21.02 0.26 13.20
CA LEU A 394 20.00 1.23 13.61
C LEU A 394 20.50 2.18 14.71
N ALA A 395 21.28 1.66 15.67
CA ALA A 395 21.78 2.46 16.79
C ALA A 395 22.94 3.38 16.41
N THR A 396 23.61 3.14 15.28
CA THR A 396 24.81 3.87 14.85
C THR A 396 24.61 4.64 13.55
N SER A 397 23.35 4.75 13.07
CA SER A 397 23.02 5.45 11.85
C SER A 397 21.81 6.40 11.96
N PHE A 398 21.87 7.51 11.24
CA PHE A 398 20.70 8.22 10.71
C PHE A 398 20.29 7.57 9.38
N LEU A 399 19.00 7.33 9.21
CA LEU A 399 18.42 6.79 7.98
C LEU A 399 17.89 7.97 7.18
N CYS A 400 18.61 8.33 6.12
CA CYS A 400 18.27 9.49 5.29
C CYS A 400 17.36 9.12 4.12
N ASN A 401 17.55 7.92 3.59
CA ASN A 401 16.61 7.27 2.70
C ASN A 401 16.68 5.77 2.92
N PHE A 402 15.53 5.09 2.87
CA PHE A 402 15.47 3.63 2.93
C PHE A 402 14.26 3.12 2.13
N GLU A 403 14.38 3.20 0.81
CA GLU A 403 13.33 2.79 -0.12
C GLU A 403 13.70 1.48 -0.84
N VAL A 404 12.71 0.61 -1.04
CA VAL A 404 12.85 -0.64 -1.79
C VAL A 404 11.65 -0.86 -2.71
N ALA A 405 11.86 -1.56 -3.82
CA ALA A 405 10.82 -2.06 -4.73
C ALA A 405 11.04 -3.55 -4.99
N THR A 406 9.97 -4.30 -5.24
CA THR A 406 10.03 -5.76 -5.39
C THR A 406 9.49 -6.30 -6.71
N ASP A 407 9.93 -7.49 -7.09
CA ASP A 407 9.32 -8.27 -8.17
C ASP A 407 7.99 -8.93 -7.76
N GLY A 408 7.40 -9.71 -8.65
CA GLY A 408 6.15 -10.45 -8.41
C GLY A 408 6.21 -11.55 -7.36
N THR A 409 7.36 -11.74 -6.71
CA THR A 409 7.57 -12.69 -5.60
C THR A 409 8.00 -12.00 -4.31
N GLY A 410 8.22 -10.68 -4.29
CA GLY A 410 8.65 -9.96 -3.09
C GLY A 410 10.18 -9.84 -2.94
N ASN A 411 10.96 -10.21 -3.96
CA ASN A 411 12.42 -9.98 -3.94
C ASN A 411 12.73 -8.54 -4.27
N ILE A 412 13.68 -7.92 -3.56
CA ILE A 412 14.13 -6.55 -3.82
C ILE A 412 14.79 -6.49 -5.21
N THR A 413 14.26 -5.64 -6.08
CA THR A 413 14.78 -5.41 -7.44
C THR A 413 15.24 -3.97 -7.69
N ALA A 414 14.76 -3.04 -6.88
CA ALA A 414 15.22 -1.66 -6.86
C ALA A 414 15.34 -1.16 -5.42
N TRP A 415 16.29 -0.25 -5.16
CA TRP A 415 16.45 0.35 -3.84
C TRP A 415 17.16 1.69 -3.91
N GLN A 416 16.93 2.51 -2.89
CA GLN A 416 17.69 3.72 -2.59
C GLN A 416 17.90 3.81 -1.08
N ILE A 417 19.16 3.65 -0.66
CA ILE A 417 19.54 3.56 0.75
C ILE A 417 20.64 4.57 1.01
N ALA A 418 20.42 5.45 1.98
CA ALA A 418 21.40 6.42 2.44
C ALA A 418 21.49 6.38 3.96
N LEU A 419 22.64 5.96 4.47
CA LEU A 419 22.96 5.87 5.88
C LEU A 419 24.08 6.85 6.24
N ARG A 420 23.92 7.51 7.39
CA ARG A 420 24.89 8.48 7.93
C ARG A 420 25.21 8.11 9.36
N ARG A 421 26.45 8.28 9.81
CA ARG A 421 26.85 7.91 11.18
C ARG A 421 26.07 8.71 12.23
N THR A 422 25.77 8.11 13.39
CA THR A 422 25.41 8.84 14.62
C THR A 422 26.45 8.59 15.72
N PRO A 423 26.79 9.57 16.60
CA PRO A 423 26.28 10.95 16.67
C PRO A 423 26.69 11.83 15.48
N TYR A 424 25.87 12.83 15.18
CA TYR A 424 26.09 13.77 14.07
C TYR A 424 26.56 15.12 14.58
N ASN A 425 27.73 15.55 14.09
CA ASN A 425 28.31 16.86 14.34
C ASN A 425 28.74 17.49 13.01
N PRO A 426 28.11 18.59 12.57
CA PRO A 426 28.56 19.33 11.38
C PRO A 426 30.05 19.66 11.42
N GLY A 427 30.77 19.42 10.31
CA GLY A 427 32.20 19.71 10.18
C GLY A 427 33.17 18.61 10.63
N ASP A 428 32.71 17.59 11.35
CA ASP A 428 33.54 16.45 11.75
C ASP A 428 33.70 15.43 10.61
N PRO A 429 34.75 14.59 10.62
CA PRO A 429 34.82 13.40 9.77
C PRO A 429 33.62 12.48 10.00
N HIS A 430 32.88 12.20 8.94
CA HIS A 430 31.60 11.54 8.99
C HIS A 430 31.51 10.45 7.93
N HIS A 431 31.00 9.29 8.35
CA HIS A 431 30.91 8.12 7.49
C HIS A 431 29.54 8.03 6.81
N SER A 432 29.56 7.54 5.58
CA SER A 432 28.40 7.43 4.71
C SER A 432 28.39 6.09 4.00
N ILE A 433 27.19 5.55 3.84
CA ILE A 433 26.86 4.48 2.90
C ILE A 433 25.71 4.97 2.03
N GLU A 434 25.93 5.06 0.73
CA GLU A 434 24.92 5.34 -0.28
C GLU A 434 24.86 4.14 -1.22
N SER A 435 23.75 3.42 -1.23
CA SER A 435 23.55 2.26 -2.12
C SER A 435 22.27 2.45 -2.91
N SER A 436 22.35 2.24 -4.23
CA SER A 436 21.19 2.26 -5.10
C SER A 436 21.26 1.15 -6.14
N GLY A 437 20.09 0.66 -6.53
CA GLY A 437 19.96 -0.35 -7.58
C GLY A 437 18.63 -0.20 -8.32
N GLN A 438 18.64 -0.53 -9.61
CA GLN A 438 17.45 -0.56 -10.47
C GLN A 438 17.48 -1.80 -11.38
N PRO A 439 16.31 -2.32 -11.82
CA PRO A 439 16.26 -3.41 -12.78
C PRO A 439 16.82 -2.98 -14.14
N GLY A 440 17.73 -3.77 -14.73
CA GLY A 440 18.27 -3.53 -16.07
C GLY A 440 19.80 -3.44 -16.14
N VAL A 441 20.33 -2.85 -17.22
CA VAL A 441 21.78 -2.72 -17.47
C VAL A 441 22.39 -1.77 -16.45
N VAL A 442 23.09 -2.30 -15.44
CA VAL A 442 23.99 -1.61 -14.49
C VAL A 442 23.69 -0.11 -14.28
N GLN A 443 22.60 0.18 -13.58
CA GLN A 443 22.27 1.53 -13.08
C GLN A 443 22.08 1.48 -11.58
N GLY A 444 23.15 1.12 -10.89
CA GLY A 444 23.25 1.13 -9.44
C GLY A 444 24.67 1.46 -9.00
N SER A 445 24.82 1.94 -7.78
CA SER A 445 26.12 2.27 -7.21
C SER A 445 26.12 1.99 -5.73
N ASP A 446 27.16 1.32 -5.26
CA ASP A 446 27.52 1.35 -3.84
C ASP A 446 28.63 2.40 -3.67
N PHE A 447 28.38 3.39 -2.83
CA PHE A 447 29.33 4.44 -2.54
C PHE A 447 29.47 4.59 -1.04
N VAL A 448 30.62 4.16 -0.53
CA VAL A 448 30.94 4.16 0.89
C VAL A 448 32.15 5.03 1.14
N GLY A 449 32.24 5.64 2.32
CA GLY A 449 33.40 6.47 2.62
C GLY A 449 33.26 7.39 3.80
N THR A 450 34.29 8.21 4.01
CA THR A 450 34.29 9.27 5.02
C THR A 450 34.50 10.63 4.38
N GLY A 451 33.70 11.61 4.79
CA GLY A 451 33.75 12.99 4.32
C GLY A 451 33.57 13.97 5.47
N THR A 452 33.44 15.25 5.16
CA THR A 452 33.09 16.27 6.16
C THR A 452 31.58 16.33 6.32
N ALA A 453 31.07 16.19 7.55
CA ALA A 453 29.63 16.21 7.81
C ALA A 453 29.02 17.55 7.35
N PRO A 454 27.94 17.54 6.54
CA PRO A 454 27.26 18.77 6.10
C PRO A 454 26.56 19.52 7.25
N ALA A 455 25.74 20.54 6.95
CA ALA A 455 24.92 21.19 7.98
C ALA A 455 23.70 20.32 8.37
N ASP A 456 23.11 19.67 7.38
CA ASP A 456 21.97 18.75 7.51
C ASP A 456 22.49 17.30 7.51
N PRO A 457 22.14 16.43 8.47
CA PRO A 457 22.56 15.04 8.50
C PRO A 457 22.32 14.29 7.20
N CYS A 458 21.26 14.63 6.47
CA CYS A 458 20.91 13.98 5.21
C CYS A 458 21.30 14.78 3.96
N GLY A 459 22.11 15.83 4.13
CA GLY A 459 22.71 16.56 3.03
C GLY A 459 23.72 15.72 2.22
N GLY A 460 23.97 16.17 0.99
CA GLY A 460 25.04 15.61 0.16
C GLY A 460 26.41 15.82 0.82
N MET A 461 27.25 14.78 0.78
CA MET A 461 28.57 14.79 1.40
C MET A 461 29.65 14.42 0.40
N ALA A 462 30.69 15.26 0.28
CA ALA A 462 31.88 14.92 -0.49
C ALA A 462 32.77 13.98 0.32
N LEU A 463 33.02 12.78 -0.20
CA LEU A 463 33.86 11.78 0.47
C LEU A 463 35.34 12.06 0.16
N ALA A 464 36.14 12.19 1.22
CA ALA A 464 37.59 12.38 1.13
C ALA A 464 38.33 11.05 0.99
N THR A 465 37.75 9.97 1.53
CA THR A 465 38.14 8.58 1.25
C THR A 465 36.90 7.81 0.87
N SER A 466 36.97 7.03 -0.21
CA SER A 466 35.79 6.32 -0.70
C SER A 466 36.11 4.97 -1.33
N ALA A 467 35.11 4.11 -1.41
CA ALA A 467 35.14 2.95 -2.28
C ALA A 467 33.84 2.83 -3.07
N SER A 468 33.98 2.32 -4.30
CA SER A 468 32.85 2.01 -5.19
C SER A 468 33.15 0.83 -6.11
N PRO A 469 32.15 -0.02 -6.38
CA PRO A 469 32.16 -0.95 -7.49
C PRO A 469 31.75 -0.26 -8.78
N GLY A 470 31.95 -0.93 -9.91
CA GLY A 470 31.44 -0.51 -11.22
C GLY A 470 29.96 -0.89 -11.45
N SER A 471 29.37 -1.65 -10.53
CA SER A 471 28.03 -2.23 -10.60
C SER A 471 27.51 -2.59 -9.20
N GLN A 472 26.21 -2.82 -9.07
CA GLN A 472 25.56 -3.24 -7.84
C GLN A 472 25.47 -4.77 -7.72
N GLY A 473 25.44 -5.29 -6.49
CA GLY A 473 25.20 -6.70 -6.22
C GLY A 473 23.71 -7.07 -6.12
N PRO A 474 23.37 -8.36 -5.96
CA PRO A 474 21.99 -8.79 -5.74
C PRO A 474 21.57 -8.76 -4.26
N TRP A 475 20.27 -8.57 -4.04
CA TRP A 475 19.60 -8.93 -2.79
C TRP A 475 19.10 -10.37 -2.85
N GLN A 476 19.10 -11.06 -1.70
CA GLN A 476 18.52 -12.37 -1.50
C GLN A 476 17.67 -12.35 -0.23
N THR A 477 16.60 -13.14 -0.18
CA THR A 477 15.77 -13.29 1.02
C THR A 477 15.87 -14.71 1.56
N ASP A 478 15.74 -14.86 2.88
CA ASP A 478 15.59 -16.16 3.54
C ASP A 478 14.17 -16.73 3.44
N HIS A 479 13.21 -15.92 2.97
CA HIS A 479 11.82 -16.31 2.79
C HIS A 479 11.59 -16.88 1.38
N PRO A 480 10.99 -18.07 1.23
CA PRO A 480 10.72 -18.71 -0.06
C PRO A 480 9.58 -18.06 -0.85
#